data_AF-A0A1Y3B6T1-F1
#
_entry.id   AF-A0A1Y3B6T1-F1
#
_cell.length_a   1.000
_cell.length_b   1.000
_cell.length_c   1.000
_cell.angle_alpha   90.00
_cell.angle_beta   90.00
_cell.angle_gamma   90.00
#
_symmetry.space_group_name_H-M   'P 1'
#
loop_
_entity.id
_entity.type
_entity.pdbx_description
1 polymer ?
#
loop_
_entity_poly.entity_id
_entity_poly.type
_entity_poly.pdbx_seq_one_letter_code
_entity_poly.pdbx_strand_id
1 'polypeptide(L)'
;MSMDDLQKFCFYLCHNCTRFRGGPIAMPVPVRYADLCAYRSKLHLEAQHASKNIPAESQEEFERHVITKLNKLAKLNENLKNSLFYC
;
A
#
# COMPACT_ATOMS: atom_id res chain seq x y z
N MET A 1 -11.95 19.63 19.02
CA MET A 1 -11.21 18.39 19.36
C MET A 1 -10.01 18.80 20.19
N SER A 2 -9.90 18.32 21.42
CA SER A 2 -8.74 18.58 22.27
C SER A 2 -7.56 17.68 21.89
N MET A 3 -6.37 17.97 22.41
CA MET A 3 -5.21 17.09 22.21
C MET A 3 -5.40 15.72 22.85
N ASP A 4 -6.05 15.67 24.01
CA ASP A 4 -6.39 14.43 24.69
C ASP A 4 -7.33 13.56 23.86
N ASP A 5 -8.31 14.19 23.18
CA ASP A 5 -9.22 13.47 22.28
C ASP A 5 -8.47 12.85 21.10
N LEU A 6 -7.53 13.61 20.51
CA LEU A 6 -6.72 13.14 19.38
C LEU A 6 -5.78 12.00 19.79
N GLN A 7 -5.12 12.11 20.93
CA GLN A 7 -4.22 11.06 21.45
C GLN A 7 -4.98 9.76 21.71
N LYS A 8 -6.14 9.84 22.38
CA LYS A 8 -7.01 8.67 22.61
C LYS A 8 -7.48 8.06 21.30
N PHE A 9 -7.90 8.89 20.35
CA PHE A 9 -8.32 8.42 19.03
C PHE A 9 -7.20 7.66 18.31
N CYS A 10 -5.98 8.24 18.23
CA CYS A 10 -4.82 7.59 17.63
C CYS A 10 -4.46 6.27 18.32
N PHE A 11 -4.51 6.23 19.66
CA PHE A 11 -4.30 5.01 20.43
C PHE A 11 -5.30 3.92 20.07
N TYR A 12 -6.60 4.23 20.03
CA TYR A 12 -7.63 3.26 19.66
C TYR A 12 -7.51 2.76 18.21
N LEU A 13 -7.04 3.60 17.29
CA LEU A 13 -6.77 3.18 15.92
C LEU A 13 -5.67 2.10 15.82
N CYS A 14 -4.81 1.96 16.82
CA CYS A 14 -3.78 0.90 16.86
C CYS A 14 -4.35 -0.50 17.17
N HIS A 15 -5.58 -0.61 17.67
CA HIS A 15 -6.17 -1.89 18.11
C HIS A 15 -6.96 -2.65 17.02
N ASN A 16 -7.24 -2.01 15.88
CA ASN A 16 -8.17 -2.54 14.88
C ASN A 16 -7.49 -3.37 13.77
N CYS A 17 -6.32 -3.94 14.05
CA CYS A 17 -5.56 -4.67 13.03
C CYS A 17 -6.17 -6.06 12.79
N THR A 18 -6.72 -6.31 11.60
CA THR A 18 -7.29 -7.63 11.25
C THR A 18 -6.23 -8.73 11.10
N ARG A 19 -4.97 -8.36 10.87
CA ARG A 19 -3.85 -9.30 10.64
C ARG A 19 -3.17 -9.80 11.91
N PHE A 20 -3.36 -9.11 13.03
CA PHE A 20 -2.69 -9.41 14.29
C PHE A 20 -3.67 -9.26 15.46
N ARG A 21 -3.86 -10.33 16.22
CA ARG A 21 -4.81 -10.38 17.34
C ARG A 21 -4.14 -10.30 18.72
N GLY A 22 -2.82 -10.16 18.78
CA GLY A 22 -2.05 -10.15 20.03
C GLY A 22 -2.05 -8.81 20.77
N GLY A 23 -2.86 -7.84 20.36
CA GLY A 23 -2.94 -6.51 20.97
C GLY A 23 -2.75 -5.37 19.96
N PRO A 24 -2.51 -4.15 20.44
CA PRO A 24 -2.28 -3.00 19.56
C PRO A 24 -0.99 -3.15 18.76
N ILE A 25 -0.99 -2.56 17.56
CA ILE A 25 0.22 -2.41 16.76
C ILE A 25 0.89 -1.05 17.04
N ALA A 26 2.15 -0.89 16.63
CA ALA A 26 2.96 0.29 16.94
C ALA A 26 2.50 1.62 16.29
N MET A 27 1.49 1.58 15.42
CA MET A 27 1.00 2.74 14.67
C MET A 27 -0.48 2.58 14.33
N PRO A 28 -1.22 3.67 14.04
CA PRO A 28 -2.62 3.57 13.64
C PRO A 28 -2.80 2.64 12.44
N VAL A 29 -3.78 1.75 12.53
CA VAL A 29 -4.07 0.73 11.49
C VAL A 29 -4.24 1.33 10.09
N PRO A 30 -4.91 2.49 9.90
CA PRO A 30 -4.99 3.11 8.58
C PRO A 30 -3.63 3.42 7.95
N VAL A 31 -2.64 3.84 8.76
CA VAL A 31 -1.28 4.13 8.28
C VAL A 31 -0.60 2.83 7.87
N ARG A 32 -0.66 1.80 8.73
CA ARG A 32 -0.11 0.48 8.42
C ARG A 32 -0.70 -0.11 7.14
N TYR A 33 -1.99 0.10 6.90
CA TYR A 33 -2.69 -0.40 5.72
C TYR A 33 -2.34 0.38 4.46
N ALA A 34 -2.13 1.70 4.57
CA ALA A 34 -1.59 2.50 3.47
C ALA A 34 -0.20 2.01 3.04
N ASP A 35 0.69 1.72 4.01
CA ASP A 35 2.03 1.18 3.74
C ASP A 35 1.96 -0.17 3.03
N LEU A 36 1.08 -1.07 3.48
CA LEU A 36 0.86 -2.37 2.85
C LEU A 36 0.31 -2.24 1.43
N CYS A 37 -0.62 -1.31 1.21
CA CYS A 37 -1.18 -1.02 -0.11
C CYS A 37 -0.11 -0.49 -1.09
N ALA A 38 0.73 0.44 -0.62
CA ALA A 38 1.86 0.96 -1.40
C ALA A 38 2.88 -0.16 -1.73
N TYR A 39 3.22 -0.98 -0.74
CA TYR A 39 4.14 -2.10 -0.94
C TYR A 39 3.59 -3.13 -1.94
N ARG A 40 2.31 -3.48 -1.85
CA ARG A 40 1.66 -4.39 -2.81
C ARG A 40 1.57 -3.80 -4.21
N SER A 41 1.38 -2.49 -4.32
CA SER A 41 1.44 -1.78 -5.60
C SER A 41 2.84 -1.85 -6.22
N LYS A 42 3.89 -1.67 -5.42
CA LYS A 42 5.29 -1.86 -5.87
C LYS A 42 5.51 -3.27 -6.42
N LEU A 43 5.13 -4.31 -5.67
CA LEU A 43 5.26 -5.71 -6.11
C LEU A 43 4.51 -5.97 -7.42
N HIS A 44 3.33 -5.35 -7.60
CA HIS A 44 2.56 -5.46 -8.84
C HIS A 44 3.30 -4.85 -10.04
N LEU A 45 3.91 -3.68 -9.86
CA LEU A 45 4.71 -3.01 -10.89
C LEU A 45 5.96 -3.83 -11.26
N GLU A 46 6.67 -4.36 -10.26
CA GLU A 46 7.85 -5.22 -10.47
C GLU A 46 7.48 -6.51 -11.22
N ALA A 47 6.37 -7.15 -10.87
CA ALA A 47 5.88 -8.34 -11.56
C ALA A 47 5.49 -8.04 -13.03
N GLN A 48 4.84 -6.90 -13.28
CA GLN A 48 4.52 -6.47 -14.65
C GLN A 48 5.80 -6.21 -15.46
N HIS A 49 6.83 -5.61 -14.84
CA HIS A 49 8.11 -5.38 -15.50
C HIS A 49 8.80 -6.69 -15.87
N ALA A 50 8.91 -7.62 -14.91
CA ALA A 50 9.49 -8.94 -15.14
C ALA A 50 8.75 -9.72 -16.24
N SER A 51 7.41 -9.64 -16.28
CA SER A 51 6.59 -10.35 -17.27
C SER A 51 6.78 -9.87 -18.71
N LYS A 52 7.24 -8.63 -18.91
CA LYS A 52 7.35 -8.03 -20.25
C LYS A 52 8.70 -8.30 -20.93
N ASN A 53 9.63 -9.04 -20.29
CA ASN A 53 11.00 -9.26 -20.78
C ASN A 53 11.67 -7.97 -21.28
N ILE A 54 11.32 -6.83 -20.65
CA ILE A 54 11.92 -5.54 -21.00
C ILE A 54 13.38 -5.65 -20.56
N PRO A 55 14.36 -5.36 -21.45
CA PRO A 55 15.76 -5.29 -21.05
C PRO A 55 15.87 -4.45 -19.78
N ALA A 56 16.85 -4.72 -18.92
CA ALA A 56 17.15 -3.84 -17.80
C ALA A 56 17.69 -2.49 -18.35
N GLU A 57 16.80 -1.69 -18.96
CA GLU A 57 16.96 -0.26 -19.14
C GLU A 57 17.23 0.33 -17.76
N SER A 58 17.97 1.44 -17.75
CA SER A 58 18.45 2.05 -16.52
C SER A 58 17.32 2.20 -15.51
N GLN A 59 17.60 2.02 -14.21
CA GLN A 59 16.58 2.14 -13.16
C GLN A 59 15.81 3.47 -13.24
N GLU A 60 16.45 4.51 -13.78
CA GLU A 60 15.87 5.82 -14.09
C GLU A 60 14.82 5.78 -15.21
N GLU A 61 15.05 5.03 -16.29
CA GLU A 61 14.06 4.83 -17.37
C GLU A 61 12.84 4.05 -16.86
N PHE A 62 13.07 3.04 -16.02
CA PHE A 62 11.98 2.33 -15.33
C PHE A 62 11.14 3.28 -14.48
N GLU A 63 11.77 4.10 -13.65
CA GLU A 63 11.08 5.09 -12.82
C GLU A 63 10.27 6.08 -13.68
N ARG A 64 10.84 6.62 -14.75
CA ARG A 64 10.12 7.50 -15.70
C ARG A 64 8.94 6.81 -16.35
N HIS A 65 9.08 5.54 -16.75
CA HIS A 65 7.98 4.76 -17.34
C HIS A 65 6.85 4.53 -16.35
N VAL A 66 7.19 4.15 -15.11
CA VAL A 66 6.23 3.97 -14.03
C VAL A 66 5.52 5.29 -13.74
N ILE A 67 6.24 6.40 -13.55
CA ILE A 67 5.64 7.72 -13.29
C ILE A 67 4.63 8.09 -14.39
N THR A 68 5.00 7.88 -15.66
CA THR A 68 4.16 8.27 -16.80
C THR A 68 2.91 7.39 -16.95
N LYS A 69 2.96 6.12 -16.52
CA LYS A 69 1.88 5.14 -16.73
C LYS A 69 1.28 4.58 -15.44
N LEU A 70 1.62 5.13 -14.27
CA LEU A 70 1.30 4.58 -12.96
C LEU A 70 -0.19 4.26 -12.82
N ASN A 71 -1.06 5.19 -13.19
CA ASN A 71 -2.52 5.02 -13.10
C ASN A 71 -3.04 3.80 -13.88
N LYS A 72 -2.41 3.47 -15.02
CA LYS A 72 -2.76 2.29 -15.81
C LYS A 72 -2.13 1.02 -15.21
N LEU A 73 -0.90 1.10 -14.75
CA LEU A 73 -0.13 -0.05 -14.26
C LEU A 73 -0.58 -0.50 -12.87
N ALA A 74 -0.97 0.43 -12.00
CA ALA A 74 -1.51 0.16 -10.67
C ALA A 74 -3.02 -0.15 -10.67
N LYS A 75 -3.65 -0.20 -11.85
CA LYS A 75 -5.10 -0.43 -11.96
C LYS A 75 -5.42 -1.86 -11.53
N LEU A 76 -6.26 -1.98 -10.50
CA LEU A 76 -6.74 -3.25 -9.98
C LEU A 76 -7.94 -3.75 -10.78
N ASN A 77 -8.21 -5.05 -10.67
CA ASN A 77 -9.49 -5.62 -11.10
C ASN A 77 -10.63 -4.96 -10.29
N GLU A 78 -11.72 -4.58 -10.95
CA GLU A 78 -12.86 -3.89 -10.30
C GLU A 78 -13.44 -4.70 -9.12
N ASN A 79 -13.39 -6.03 -9.18
CA ASN A 79 -13.85 -6.91 -8.10
C ASN A 79 -13.00 -6.80 -6.82
N LEU A 80 -11.77 -6.30 -6.92
CA LEU A 80 -10.82 -6.16 -5.81
C LEU A 80 -10.72 -4.72 -5.30
N LYS A 81 -11.32 -3.74 -6.00
CA LYS A 81 -11.17 -2.32 -5.69
C LYS A 81 -11.65 -1.93 -4.29
N ASN A 82 -12.70 -2.60 -3.81
CA ASN A 82 -13.29 -2.36 -2.49
C ASN A 82 -12.91 -3.43 -1.46
N SER A 83 -11.86 -4.20 -1.71
CA SER A 83 -11.36 -5.21 -0.79
C SER A 83 -9.99 -4.83 -0.22
N LEU A 84 -9.67 -5.38 0.95
CA LEU A 84 -8.35 -5.26 1.57
C LEU A 84 -7.35 -6.26 0.95
N PHE A 85 -7.19 -6.28 -0.38
CA PHE A 85 -6.30 -7.24 -1.09
C PHE A 85 -4.82 -7.13 -0.69
N TYR A 86 -4.45 -6.04 -0.03
CA TYR A 86 -3.12 -5.76 0.48
C TYR A 86 -2.90 -6.22 1.93
N CYS A 87 -3.97 -6.63 2.62
CA CYS A 87 -3.90 -7.16 3.97
C CYS A 87 -3.57 -8.65 3.97
#